data_AF-A0A7L8S5F0-F1
#
_entry.id   AF-A0A7L8S5F0-F1
#
_cell.length_a   1.000
_cell.length_b   1.000
_cell.length_c   1.000
_cell.angle_alpha   90.00
_cell.angle_beta   90.00
_cell.angle_gamma   90.00
#
_symmetry.space_group_name_H-M   'P 1'
#
loop_
_entity.id
_entity.type
_entity.pdbx_description
1 polymer ?
#
loop_
_entity_poly.entity_id
_entity_poly.type
_entity_poly.pdbx_seq_one_letter_code
_entity_poly.pdbx_strand_id
1 'polypeptide(L)'
;MAEMERRSEEASAHIRATIMNEFCEVMHKTGLSPIAVMRLAAQAVGSIYREVADVHACPDGCHCGWRPHEVSDIEVLGAALAAACRQHRRSHDLRLMRVIGSA
;
A
#
# COMPACT_ATOMS: atom_id res chain seq x y z
N MET A 1 11.50 -18.13 -8.87
CA MET A 1 10.17 -17.51 -9.06
C MET A 1 9.35 -17.61 -7.77
N ALA A 2 9.04 -18.80 -7.25
CA ALA A 2 8.26 -18.97 -6.00
C ALA A 2 8.84 -18.26 -4.75
N GLU A 3 10.17 -18.23 -4.58
CA GLU A 3 10.78 -17.56 -3.42
C GLU A 3 10.68 -16.02 -3.48
N MET A 4 10.75 -15.42 -4.67
CA MET A 4 10.58 -13.97 -4.84
C MET A 4 9.12 -13.56 -4.64
N GLU A 5 8.20 -14.38 -5.13
CA GLU A 5 6.77 -14.22 -4.93
C GLU A 5 6.41 -14.29 -3.44
N ARG A 6 6.90 -15.31 -2.73
CA ARG A 6 6.74 -15.45 -1.27
C ARG A 6 7.27 -14.22 -0.51
N ARG A 7 8.48 -13.76 -0.83
CA ARG A 7 9.05 -12.54 -0.21
C ARG A 7 8.21 -11.30 -0.49
N SER A 8 7.68 -11.18 -1.71
CA SER A 8 6.80 -10.08 -2.10
C SER A 8 5.48 -10.12 -1.32
N GLU A 9 4.90 -11.30 -1.13
CA GLU A 9 3.68 -11.49 -0.33
C GLU A 9 3.91 -11.16 1.15
N GLU A 10 5.01 -11.63 1.73
CA GLU A 10 5.38 -11.32 3.12
C GLU A 10 5.61 -9.83 3.33
N ALA A 11 6.33 -9.18 2.41
CA ALA A 11 6.54 -7.74 2.43
C ALA A 11 5.21 -6.98 2.31
N SER A 12 4.33 -7.40 1.39
CA SER A 12 3.01 -6.79 1.19
C SER A 12 2.12 -6.93 2.44
N ALA A 13 2.10 -8.11 3.06
CA ALA A 13 1.35 -8.37 4.29
C ALA A 13 1.87 -7.52 5.46
N HIS A 14 3.20 -7.43 5.60
CA HIS A 14 3.84 -6.61 6.63
C HIS A 14 3.51 -5.13 6.45
N ILE A 15 3.68 -4.59 5.24
CA ILE A 15 3.35 -3.19 4.90
C ILE A 15 1.88 -2.90 5.22
N ARG A 16 0.95 -3.78 4.81
CA ARG A 16 -0.48 -3.61 5.10
C ARG A 16 -0.76 -3.57 6.60
N ALA A 17 -0.18 -4.47 7.37
CA ALA A 17 -0.38 -4.52 8.82
C ALA A 17 0.11 -3.25 9.51
N THR A 18 1.33 -2.80 9.17
CA THR A 18 1.92 -1.57 9.70
C THR A 18 1.07 -0.34 9.35
N ILE A 19 0.65 -0.21 8.09
CA ILE A 19 -0.20 0.91 7.66
C ILE A 19 -1.56 0.89 8.39
N MET A 20 -2.18 -0.27 8.54
CA MET A 20 -3.48 -0.38 9.23
C MET A 20 -3.37 0.03 10.70
N ASN A 21 -2.31 -0.37 11.39
CA ASN A 21 -2.08 -0.01 12.79
C ASN A 21 -1.93 1.51 12.94
N GLU A 22 -1.06 2.13 12.14
CA GLU A 22 -0.84 3.58 12.17
C GLU A 22 -2.11 4.35 11.79
N PHE A 23 -2.83 3.88 10.77
CA PHE A 23 -4.11 4.46 10.35
C PHE A 23 -5.13 4.50 11.49
N CYS A 24 -5.29 3.38 12.21
CA CYS A 24 -6.17 3.29 13.38
C CYS A 24 -5.70 4.20 14.52
N GLU A 25 -4.39 4.25 14.78
CA GLU A 25 -3.81 5.09 15.81
C GLU A 25 -4.02 6.58 15.54
N VAL A 26 -3.78 7.03 14.31
CA VAL A 26 -4.00 8.43 13.90
C VAL A 26 -5.48 8.79 14.02
N MET A 27 -6.41 7.94 13.54
CA MET A 27 -7.85 8.18 13.70
C MET A 27 -8.21 8.31 15.18
N HIS A 28 -7.71 7.41 16.03
CA HIS A 28 -8.00 7.44 17.46
C HIS A 28 -7.49 8.71 18.15
N LYS A 29 -6.25 9.12 17.86
CA LYS A 29 -5.61 10.30 18.46
C LYS A 29 -6.22 11.62 18.00
N THR A 30 -6.65 11.70 16.73
CA THR A 30 -7.04 12.97 16.11
C THR A 30 -8.55 13.13 15.96
N GLY A 31 -9.33 12.05 16.05
CA GLY A 31 -10.76 12.05 15.74
C GLY A 31 -11.08 12.27 14.25
N LEU A 32 -10.09 12.22 13.37
CA LEU A 32 -10.28 12.41 11.94
C LEU A 32 -11.05 11.25 11.30
N SER A 33 -11.85 11.57 10.29
CA SER A 33 -12.56 10.56 9.49
C SER A 33 -11.59 9.68 8.69
N PRO A 34 -11.99 8.46 8.31
CA PRO A 34 -11.16 7.57 7.51
C PRO A 34 -10.61 8.22 6.22
N ILE A 35 -11.44 8.98 5.50
CA ILE A 35 -11.01 9.64 4.25
C ILE A 35 -9.99 10.75 4.49
N ALA A 36 -10.05 11.45 5.63
CA ALA A 36 -9.06 12.46 5.98
C ALA A 36 -7.70 11.80 6.25
N VAL A 37 -7.67 10.72 7.02
CA VAL A 37 -6.43 9.98 7.29
C VAL A 37 -5.88 9.32 6.01
N MET A 38 -6.74 8.81 5.12
CA MET A 38 -6.29 8.29 3.81
C MET A 38 -5.62 9.37 2.94
N ARG A 39 -6.11 10.63 2.99
CA ARG A 39 -5.47 11.75 2.28
C ARG A 39 -4.10 12.07 2.87
N LEU A 40 -3.97 12.09 4.20
CA LEU A 40 -2.69 12.30 4.88
C LEU A 40 -1.70 11.17 4.54
N ALA A 41 -2.14 9.92 4.54
CA ALA A 41 -1.31 8.77 4.14
C ALA A 41 -0.83 8.89 2.69
N ALA A 42 -1.70 9.30 1.75
CA ALA A 42 -1.32 9.54 0.37
C ALA A 42 -0.28 10.67 0.23
N GLN A 43 -0.44 11.76 0.99
CA GLN A 43 0.54 12.85 1.02
C GLN A 43 1.89 12.39 1.57
N ALA A 44 1.89 11.59 2.64
CA ALA A 44 3.12 11.02 3.21
C ALA A 44 3.84 10.11 2.21
N VAL A 45 3.10 9.24 1.51
CA VAL A 45 3.67 8.40 0.43
C VAL A 45 4.27 9.26 -0.68
N GLY A 46 3.62 10.36 -1.07
CA GLY A 46 4.15 11.30 -2.05
C GLY A 46 5.44 11.99 -1.59
N SER A 47 5.55 12.37 -0.32
CA SER A 47 6.78 12.94 0.27
C SER A 47 7.92 11.93 0.24
N ILE A 48 7.66 10.70 0.71
CA ILE A 48 8.65 9.61 0.70
C ILE A 48 9.11 9.32 -0.73
N TYR A 49 8.17 9.28 -1.70
CA TYR A 49 8.52 9.12 -3.11
C TYR A 49 9.50 10.20 -3.57
N ARG A 50 9.23 11.48 -3.27
CA ARG A 50 10.11 12.59 -3.67
C ARG A 50 11.50 12.45 -3.05
N GLU A 51 11.57 12.20 -1.75
CA GLU A 51 12.84 12.01 -1.04
C GLU A 51 13.66 10.87 -1.64
N VAL A 52 13.02 9.74 -1.94
CA VAL A 52 13.67 8.59 -2.55
C VAL A 52 14.07 8.90 -4.00
N ALA A 53 13.24 9.59 -4.77
CA ALA A 53 13.55 9.99 -6.14
C ALA A 53 14.76 10.93 -6.21
N ASP A 54 14.85 11.90 -5.30
CA ASP A 54 15.93 12.89 -5.27
C ASP A 54 17.29 12.22 -5.02
N VAL A 55 17.35 11.20 -4.15
CA VAL A 55 18.56 10.38 -3.92
C VAL A 55 19.00 9.64 -5.19
N HIS A 56 18.06 9.24 -6.04
CA HIS A 56 18.34 8.50 -7.28
C HIS A 56 18.61 9.42 -8.48
N ALA A 57 18.26 10.71 -8.40
CA ALA A 57 18.54 11.71 -9.43
C ALA A 57 19.99 12.26 -9.36
N CYS A 58 20.69 12.05 -8.25
CA CYS A 58 22.07 12.47 -8.09
C CYS A 58 23.03 11.68 -9.02
N PRO A 59 24.04 12.32 -9.65
CA PRO A 59 25.05 11.63 -10.46
C PRO A 59 25.81 10.51 -9.72
N ASP A 60 26.01 10.67 -8.41
CA ASP A 60 26.59 9.66 -7.51
C ASP A 60 25.51 8.88 -6.74
N GLY A 61 24.27 8.91 -7.25
CA GLY A 61 23.09 8.33 -6.62
C GLY A 61 23.10 6.80 -6.56
N CYS A 62 22.00 6.25 -6.07
CA CYS A 62 21.87 4.81 -5.88
C CYS A 62 21.97 4.04 -7.22
N HIS A 63 22.77 2.98 -7.24
CA HIS A 63 23.04 2.15 -8.43
C HIS A 63 22.04 0.98 -8.60
N CYS A 64 20.86 1.06 -7.94
CA CYS A 64 19.87 -0.02 -7.95
C CYS A 64 19.16 -0.20 -9.31
N GLY A 65 19.37 0.74 -10.25
CA GLY A 65 18.83 0.69 -11.61
C GLY A 65 17.43 1.29 -11.77
N TRP A 66 16.75 1.65 -10.68
CA TRP A 66 15.52 2.43 -10.76
C TRP A 66 15.82 3.88 -11.14
N ARG A 67 15.12 4.39 -12.15
CA ARG A 67 15.23 5.77 -12.63
C ARG A 67 13.88 6.46 -12.41
N PRO A 68 13.77 7.38 -11.45
CA PRO A 68 12.50 8.03 -11.14
C PRO A 68 11.93 8.74 -12.37
N HIS A 69 10.65 8.52 -12.63
CA HIS A 69 9.91 9.23 -13.65
C HIS A 69 8.51 9.53 -13.10
N GLU A 70 8.39 10.69 -12.45
CA GLU A 70 7.24 11.09 -11.63
C GLU A 70 5.89 10.77 -12.25
N VAL A 71 5.65 11.15 -13.51
CA VAL A 71 4.36 10.90 -14.16
C VAL A 71 4.04 9.40 -14.22
N SER A 72 5.00 8.57 -14.64
CA SER A 72 4.76 7.12 -14.76
C SER A 72 4.72 6.43 -13.41
N ASP A 73 5.56 6.85 -12.46
CA ASP A 73 5.59 6.26 -11.13
C ASP A 73 4.26 6.52 -10.40
N ILE A 74 3.74 7.76 -10.47
CA ILE A 74 2.44 8.11 -9.87
C ILE A 74 1.29 7.35 -10.56
N GLU A 75 1.33 7.18 -11.89
CA GLU A 75 0.37 6.34 -12.61
C GLU A 75 0.39 4.88 -12.14
N VAL A 76 1.59 4.30 -11.96
CA VAL A 76 1.76 2.93 -11.43
C VAL A 76 1.18 2.81 -10.02
N LEU A 77 1.46 3.77 -9.14
CA LEU A 77 0.90 3.79 -7.78
C LEU A 77 -0.63 3.88 -7.81
N GLY A 78 -1.19 4.75 -8.64
CA GLY A 78 -2.64 4.89 -8.82
C GLY A 78 -3.28 3.60 -9.35
N ALA A 79 -2.65 2.96 -10.33
CA ALA A 79 -3.11 1.68 -10.88
C ALA A 79 -3.07 0.56 -9.84
N ALA A 80 -2.01 0.47 -9.03
CA ALA A 80 -1.87 -0.49 -7.94
C ALA A 80 -2.96 -0.31 -6.87
N LEU A 81 -3.21 0.94 -6.45
CA LEU A 81 -4.28 1.25 -5.51
C LEU A 81 -5.65 0.84 -6.06
N ALA A 82 -5.95 1.21 -7.31
CA ALA A 82 -7.20 0.86 -7.96
C ALA A 82 -7.37 -0.66 -8.10
N ALA A 83 -6.29 -1.40 -8.39
CA ALA A 83 -6.31 -2.86 -8.44
C ALA A 83 -6.61 -3.49 -7.07
N ALA A 84 -5.98 -3.00 -6.00
CA ALA A 84 -6.22 -3.48 -4.64
C ALA A 84 -7.69 -3.29 -4.22
N CYS A 85 -8.29 -2.15 -4.53
CA CYS A 85 -9.72 -1.89 -4.27
C CYS A 85 -10.65 -2.85 -5.02
N ARG A 86 -10.26 -3.33 -6.20
CA ARG A 86 -11.04 -4.32 -6.98
C ARG A 86 -10.87 -5.74 -6.46
N GLN A 87 -9.68 -6.12 -5.98
CA GLN A 87 -9.41 -7.46 -5.46
C GLN A 87 -10.23 -7.77 -4.20
N HIS A 88 -10.40 -6.80 -3.30
CA HIS A 88 -11.20 -6.98 -2.07
C HIS A 88 -12.69 -7.25 -2.33
N ARG A 89 -13.23 -6.92 -3.52
CA ARG A 89 -14.61 -7.28 -3.89
C ARG A 89 -14.82 -8.77 -4.17
N ARG A 90 -13.75 -9.57 -4.23
CA ARG A 90 -13.84 -11.03 -4.39
C ARG A 90 -13.93 -11.77 -3.05
N SER A 91 -14.28 -11.08 -1.96
CA SER A 91 -14.62 -11.76 -0.71
C SER A 91 -15.97 -12.46 -0.88
N HIS A 92 -15.88 -13.79 -1.03
CA HIS A 92 -16.91 -14.82 -0.96
C HIS A 92 -18.31 -14.32 -0.57
N ASP A 93 -19.29 -14.54 -1.46
CA ASP A 93 -20.70 -14.44 -1.09
C ASP A 93 -20.89 -15.25 0.19
N LEU A 94 -21.28 -14.57 1.28
CA LEU A 94 -21.46 -15.18 2.60
C LEU A 94 -22.49 -16.33 2.52
N ARG A 95 -23.39 -16.31 1.53
CA ARG A 95 -24.33 -17.39 1.23
C ARG A 95 -23.65 -18.67 0.75
N LEU A 96 -22.42 -18.60 0.24
CA LEU A 96 -21.62 -19.73 -0.23
C LEU A 96 -20.65 -20.27 0.84
N MET A 97 -20.58 -19.62 2.01
CA MET A 97 -19.75 -20.09 3.10
C MET A 97 -20.49 -21.18 3.90
N ARG A 98 -19.86 -22.34 4.08
CA ARG A 98 -20.41 -23.43 4.88
C ARG A 98 -20.46 -23.01 6.36
N VAL A 99 -21.63 -23.05 6.99
CA VAL A 99 -21.77 -22.83 8.43
C VAL A 99 -21.08 -23.98 9.18
N ILE A 100 -20.11 -23.64 10.04
CA ILE A 100 -19.31 -24.62 10.82
C ILE A 100 -19.82 -24.74 12.27
N GLY A 101 -20.76 -23.88 12.69
CA GLY A 101 -21.40 -24.00 14.01
C GLY A 101 -22.53 -25.03 14.02
N SER A 102 -22.52 -25.92 15.01
CA SER A 102 -23.69 -26.72 15.41
C SER A 102 -24.27 -26.17 16.70
N ALA A 103 -25.60 -26.02 16.76
CA ALA A 103 -26.35 -25.61 17.94
C ALA A 103 -26.44 -26.72 19.00
#